data_AF-A0A6I3KNI9-F1
#
_entry.id   AF-A0A6I3KNI9-F1
#
_cell.length_a   1.000
_cell.length_b   1.000
_cell.length_c   1.000
_cell.angle_alpha   90.00
_cell.angle_beta   90.00
_cell.angle_gamma   90.00
#
_symmetry.space_group_name_H-M   'P 1'
#
loop_
_entity.id
_entity.type
_entity.pdbx_description
1 polymer ?
#
loop_
_entity_poly.entity_id
_entity_poly.type
_entity_poly.pdbx_seq_one_letter_code
_entity_poly.pdbx_strand_id
1 'polypeptide(L)'
;MVQTSMQFTPVQVLQAARRAEAEGKMDYALQFYRHLVEQHGTTAEAQEAREGLFRIAEWRWGEARVARSRESGGQAAQPAAQAPPSPSPGGQRVYNVGNQSAASGYADPQQVPMPRVARPAESDLPAFQPRFRLSKVVAHALSAIGWVMLLGGVFAAVAGGGGFVGELSAVAFFGLPLGVLTGAPALVLGLVFIVAGQIAAAVFDTTNATLELVAIERGRSSF
;
A
#
# COMPACT_ATOMS: atom_id res chain seq x y z
N MET A 1 15.34 -43.41 -15.64
CA MET A 1 16.34 -42.49 -15.07
C MET A 1 15.73 -41.91 -13.80
N VAL A 2 16.22 -42.33 -12.63
CA VAL A 2 15.71 -41.87 -11.34
C VAL A 2 16.36 -40.51 -11.06
N GLN A 3 15.58 -39.43 -11.13
CA GLN A 3 16.03 -38.11 -10.66
C GLN A 3 16.04 -38.12 -9.13
N THR A 4 17.23 -38.22 -8.56
CA THR A 4 17.47 -37.97 -7.14
C THR A 4 17.24 -36.48 -6.88
N SER A 5 16.09 -36.12 -6.32
CA SER A 5 15.86 -34.76 -5.82
C SER A 5 16.84 -34.52 -4.66
N MET A 6 17.76 -33.56 -4.84
CA MET A 6 18.65 -33.15 -3.75
C MET A 6 17.79 -32.56 -2.63
N GLN A 7 17.71 -33.25 -1.49
CA GLN A 7 17.03 -32.74 -0.30
C GLN A 7 17.99 -31.79 0.42
N PHE A 8 17.69 -30.50 0.38
CA PHE A 8 18.41 -29.50 1.16
C PHE A 8 17.89 -29.51 2.60
N THR A 9 18.80 -29.38 3.57
CA THR A 9 18.38 -29.26 4.98
C THR A 9 17.82 -27.86 5.24
N PRO A 10 16.87 -27.70 6.19
CA PRO A 10 16.27 -26.39 6.50
C PRO A 10 17.33 -25.32 6.83
N VAL A 11 18.38 -25.71 7.56
CA VAL A 11 19.49 -24.83 7.95
C VAL A 11 20.26 -24.31 6.72
N GLN A 12 20.49 -25.16 5.71
CA GLN A 12 21.18 -24.75 4.48
C GLN A 12 20.32 -23.76 3.67
N VAL A 13 19.01 -24.00 3.59
CA VAL A 13 18.08 -23.09 2.92
C VAL A 13 18.04 -21.74 3.63
N LEU A 14 18.02 -21.73 4.97
CA LEU A 14 18.05 -20.49 5.76
C LEU A 14 19.34 -19.70 5.54
N GLN A 15 20.49 -20.38 5.55
CA GLN A 15 21.78 -19.73 5.29
C GLN A 15 21.85 -19.15 3.86
N ALA A 16 21.29 -19.85 2.87
CA ALA A 16 21.18 -19.34 1.50
C ALA A 16 20.28 -18.09 1.44
N ALA A 17 19.16 -18.09 2.18
CA ALA A 17 18.26 -16.94 2.28
C ALA A 17 18.98 -15.71 2.87
N ARG A 18 19.66 -15.87 4.01
CA ARG A 18 20.42 -14.77 4.66
C ARG A 18 21.56 -14.26 3.79
N ARG A 19 22.24 -15.13 3.02
CA ARG A 19 23.26 -14.71 2.07
C ARG A 19 22.64 -13.88 0.93
N ALA A 20 21.51 -14.33 0.38
CA ALA A 20 20.81 -13.57 -0.66
C ALA A 20 20.34 -12.19 -0.15
N GLU A 21 19.87 -12.11 1.11
CA GLU A 21 19.52 -10.85 1.77
C GLU A 21 20.74 -9.92 1.91
N ALA A 22 21.88 -10.44 2.37
CA ALA A 22 23.13 -9.69 2.50
C ALA A 22 23.71 -9.21 1.16
N GLU A 23 23.47 -9.96 0.08
CA GLU A 23 23.84 -9.60 -1.30
C GLU A 23 22.87 -8.59 -1.94
N GLY A 24 21.78 -8.20 -1.26
CA GLY A 24 20.77 -7.30 -1.81
C GLY A 24 19.80 -7.97 -2.78
N LYS A 25 19.86 -9.31 -2.93
CA LYS A 25 19.02 -10.09 -3.84
C LYS A 25 17.70 -10.48 -3.16
N MET A 26 16.88 -9.48 -2.86
CA MET A 26 15.66 -9.64 -2.04
C MET A 26 14.65 -10.64 -2.61
N ASP A 27 14.52 -10.73 -3.94
CA ASP A 27 13.61 -11.69 -4.58
C ASP A 27 14.03 -13.15 -4.34
N TYR A 28 15.34 -13.43 -4.33
CA TYR A 28 15.87 -14.76 -4.03
C TYR A 28 15.69 -15.10 -2.56
N ALA A 29 15.97 -14.15 -1.66
CA ALA A 29 15.74 -14.32 -0.22
C ALA A 29 14.27 -14.67 0.05
N LEU A 30 13.33 -13.96 -0.60
CA LEU A 30 11.90 -14.23 -0.50
C LEU A 30 11.54 -15.66 -0.93
N GLN A 31 12.10 -16.15 -2.04
CA GLN A 31 11.85 -17.51 -2.52
C GLN A 31 12.34 -18.56 -1.51
N PHE A 32 13.54 -18.40 -0.96
CA PHE A 32 14.08 -19.32 0.03
C PHE A 32 13.28 -19.32 1.33
N TYR A 33 12.90 -18.14 1.84
CA TYR A 33 12.08 -18.06 3.04
C TYR A 33 10.71 -18.67 2.85
N ARG A 34 10.06 -18.43 1.70
CA ARG A 34 8.77 -19.03 1.37
C ARG A 34 8.87 -20.56 1.28
N HIS A 35 9.89 -21.07 0.60
CA HIS A 35 10.14 -22.51 0.51
C HIS A 35 10.35 -23.14 1.89
N LEU A 36 11.09 -22.47 2.76
CA LEU A 36 11.36 -22.94 4.12
C LEU A 36 10.08 -22.97 4.98
N VAL A 37 9.23 -21.95 4.89
CA VAL A 37 7.94 -21.92 5.60
C VAL A 37 6.96 -22.98 5.06
N GLU A 38 6.90 -23.17 3.74
CA GLU A 38 6.00 -24.12 3.09
C GLU A 38 6.40 -25.58 3.36
N GLN A 39 7.69 -25.91 3.30
CA GLN A 39 8.15 -27.29 3.49
C GLN A 39 8.50 -27.64 4.94
N HIS A 40 8.90 -26.66 5.75
CA HIS A 40 9.45 -26.89 7.09
C HIS A 40 8.74 -26.05 8.17
N GLY A 41 7.46 -25.72 7.99
CA GLY A 41 6.73 -24.76 8.82
C GLY A 41 6.72 -24.98 10.35
N THR A 42 7.09 -26.17 10.84
CA THR A 42 7.17 -26.51 12.27
C THR A 42 8.56 -26.38 12.87
N THR A 43 9.61 -26.12 12.07
CA THR A 43 10.99 -26.01 12.59
C THR A 43 11.29 -24.59 13.09
N ALA A 44 12.34 -24.45 13.92
CA ALA A 44 12.77 -23.15 14.43
C ALA A 44 13.23 -22.22 13.28
N GLU A 45 13.86 -22.78 12.25
CA GLU A 45 14.28 -22.05 11.06
C GLU A 45 13.09 -21.46 10.30
N ALA A 46 11.92 -22.11 10.31
CA ALA A 46 10.71 -21.57 9.69
C ALA A 46 10.12 -20.40 10.46
N GLN A 47 10.29 -20.34 11.78
CA GLN A 47 9.90 -19.16 12.55
C GLN A 47 10.78 -17.97 12.16
N GLU A 48 12.09 -18.19 12.08
CA GLU A 48 13.01 -17.14 11.63
C GLU A 48 12.75 -16.71 10.18
N ALA A 49 12.39 -17.65 9.31
CA ALA A 49 12.00 -17.33 7.93
C ALA A 49 10.75 -16.44 7.87
N ARG A 50 9.77 -16.62 8.77
CA ARG A 50 8.60 -15.73 8.85
C ARG A 50 9.00 -14.31 9.24
N GLU A 51 9.90 -14.17 10.21
CA GLU A 51 10.45 -12.86 10.59
C GLU A 51 11.20 -12.20 9.42
N GLY A 52 11.99 -12.99 8.67
CA GLY A 52 12.65 -12.54 7.45
C GLY A 52 11.67 -12.02 6.40
N LEU A 53 10.56 -12.73 6.17
CA LEU A 53 9.50 -12.29 5.25
C LEU A 53 8.87 -10.95 5.68
N PHE A 54 8.67 -10.72 6.98
CA PHE A 54 8.16 -9.43 7.47
C PHE A 54 9.13 -8.28 7.18
N ARG A 55 10.44 -8.48 7.38
CA ARG A 55 11.45 -7.46 7.03
C ARG A 55 11.47 -7.13 5.54
N ILE A 56 11.37 -8.14 4.69
CA ILE A 56 11.30 -7.93 3.22
C ILE A 56 10.03 -7.19 2.84
N ALA A 57 8.88 -7.50 3.45
CA ALA A 57 7.63 -6.80 3.20
C ALA A 57 7.72 -5.31 3.59
N GLU A 58 8.33 -5.00 4.73
CA GLU A 58 8.56 -3.62 5.18
C GLU A 58 9.46 -2.85 4.21
N TRP A 59 10.57 -3.46 3.79
CA TRP A 59 11.46 -2.87 2.78
C TRP A 59 10.72 -2.53 1.49
N ARG A 60 9.90 -3.47 0.98
CA ARG A 60 9.12 -3.30 -0.25
C ARG A 60 8.04 -2.21 -0.12
N TRP A 61 7.43 -2.07 1.06
CA TRP A 61 6.51 -0.95 1.33
C TRP A 61 7.22 0.40 1.38
N GLY A 62 8.45 0.43 1.90
CA GLY A 62 9.31 1.61 1.85
C GLY A 62 9.56 2.06 0.40
N GLU A 63 9.98 1.14 -0.47
CA GLU A 63 10.20 1.44 -1.90
C GLU A 63 8.93 1.93 -2.61
N ALA A 64 7.80 1.25 -2.38
CA ALA A 64 6.53 1.66 -2.98
C ALA A 64 6.10 3.07 -2.55
N ARG A 65 6.40 3.46 -1.30
CA ARG A 65 6.14 4.82 -0.82
C ARG A 65 7.02 5.84 -1.52
N VAL A 66 8.31 5.55 -1.69
CA VAL A 66 9.25 6.42 -2.42
C VAL A 66 8.86 6.55 -3.89
N ALA A 67 8.50 5.44 -4.55
CA ALA A 67 8.03 5.44 -5.93
C ALA A 67 6.77 6.30 -6.08
N ARG A 68 5.79 6.12 -5.19
CA ARG A 68 4.56 6.93 -5.18
C ARG A 68 4.84 8.41 -4.92
N SER A 69 5.77 8.75 -4.03
CA SER A 69 6.19 10.14 -3.79
C SER A 69 6.90 10.76 -5.00
N ARG A 70 7.62 9.98 -5.81
CA ARG A 70 8.20 10.45 -7.08
C ARG A 70 7.13 10.68 -8.14
N GLU A 71 6.15 9.78 -8.24
CA GLU A 71 5.03 9.91 -9.18
C GLU A 71 4.11 11.08 -8.82
N SER A 72 3.80 11.28 -7.53
CA SER A 72 3.01 12.42 -7.07
C SER A 72 3.80 13.74 -7.03
N GLY A 73 5.13 13.67 -7.00
CA GLY A 73 6.04 14.82 -6.96
C GLY A 73 6.37 15.46 -8.32
N GLY A 74 5.89 14.90 -9.44
CA GLY A 74 6.08 15.47 -10.79
C GLY A 74 5.19 16.67 -11.11
N GLN A 75 4.16 16.95 -10.30
CA GLN A 75 3.27 18.10 -10.45
C GLN A 75 3.01 18.77 -9.10
N ALA A 76 3.81 19.81 -8.84
CA ALA A 76 3.46 20.95 -8.00
C ALA A 76 2.90 20.66 -6.59
N ALA A 77 3.75 20.15 -5.71
CA ALA A 77 3.81 20.68 -4.35
C ALA A 77 5.24 21.17 -4.11
N GLN A 78 5.54 22.36 -4.63
CA GLN A 78 6.58 23.17 -3.99
C GLN A 78 6.19 23.23 -2.52
N PRO A 79 7.06 22.82 -1.57
CA PRO A 79 6.83 23.20 -0.18
C PRO A 79 6.65 24.71 -0.21
N ALA A 80 5.50 25.19 0.30
CA ALA A 80 5.22 26.61 0.42
C ALA A 80 6.50 27.26 0.93
N ALA A 81 7.12 28.08 0.07
CA ALA A 81 8.26 28.87 0.43
C ALA A 81 7.84 29.65 1.66
N GLN A 82 8.32 29.22 2.83
CA GLN A 82 8.30 30.02 4.03
C GLN A 82 8.88 31.36 3.61
N ALA A 83 8.05 32.40 3.70
CA ALA A 83 8.48 33.76 3.45
C ALA A 83 9.79 33.98 4.23
N PRO A 84 10.85 34.45 3.57
CA PRO A 84 12.13 34.64 4.23
C PRO A 84 11.95 35.57 5.44
N PRO A 85 12.40 35.18 6.64
CA PRO A 85 12.47 36.14 7.74
C PRO A 85 13.43 37.26 7.33
N SER A 86 13.01 38.50 7.61
CA SER A 86 13.72 39.74 7.34
C SER A 86 15.23 39.63 7.64
N PRO A 87 16.10 40.17 6.77
CA PRO A 87 17.55 40.05 6.93
C PRO A 87 18.01 40.75 8.20
N SER A 88 18.49 39.97 9.17
CA SER A 88 19.43 40.47 10.18
C SER A 88 20.80 40.60 9.53
N PRO A 89 21.46 41.78 9.61
CA PRO A 89 22.79 41.97 9.07
C PRO A 89 23.81 41.38 10.05
N GLY A 90 24.29 40.16 9.78
CA GLY A 90 25.35 39.60 10.61
C GLY A 90 25.65 38.13 10.38
N GLY A 91 26.55 37.86 9.42
CA GLY A 91 27.55 36.81 9.62
C GLY A 91 27.25 35.42 9.06
N GLN A 92 28.20 34.99 8.22
CA GLN A 92 28.65 33.62 7.99
C GLN A 92 27.84 32.68 7.08
N ARG A 93 28.23 32.77 5.81
CA ARG A 93 28.23 31.71 4.80
C ARG A 93 28.88 30.42 5.31
N VAL A 94 28.20 29.28 5.15
CA VAL A 94 28.86 27.95 5.10
C VAL A 94 28.21 27.10 3.99
N TYR A 95 28.96 27.00 2.89
CA TYR A 95 29.09 25.94 1.88
C TYR A 95 27.95 24.94 1.62
N ASN A 96 27.35 25.03 0.42
CA ASN A 96 26.82 23.88 -0.31
C ASN A 96 27.71 23.66 -1.55
N VAL A 97 28.70 22.77 -1.44
CA VAL A 97 29.60 22.36 -2.52
C VAL A 97 29.45 20.85 -2.68
N GLY A 98 29.10 20.43 -3.89
CA GLY A 98 29.31 19.05 -4.32
C GLY A 98 28.13 18.40 -5.04
N ASN A 99 27.64 18.97 -6.14
CA ASN A 99 27.08 18.14 -7.22
C ASN A 99 27.02 18.84 -8.58
N GLN A 100 28.11 19.52 -8.95
CA GLN A 100 28.31 20.00 -10.32
C GLN A 100 29.42 19.16 -11.00
N SER A 101 28.96 18.32 -11.92
CA SER A 101 29.49 18.19 -13.28
C SER A 101 30.99 17.87 -13.42
N ALA A 102 31.33 16.59 -13.35
CA ALA A 102 32.44 16.04 -14.13
C ALA A 102 31.87 15.23 -15.30
N ALA A 103 31.70 15.90 -16.44
CA ALA A 103 31.52 15.26 -17.74
C ALA A 103 32.85 14.61 -18.14
N SER A 104 33.09 13.40 -17.65
CA SER A 104 34.19 12.56 -18.09
C SER A 104 33.78 11.89 -19.40
N GLY A 105 34.31 12.40 -20.51
CA GLY A 105 34.23 11.76 -21.81
C GLY A 105 34.90 10.39 -21.76
N TYR A 106 34.08 9.34 -21.61
CA TYR A 106 34.48 7.99 -21.96
C TYR A 106 34.16 7.77 -23.43
N ALA A 107 35.22 7.56 -24.21
CA ALA A 107 35.11 7.07 -25.57
C ALA A 107 34.42 5.70 -25.56
N ASP A 108 33.30 5.64 -26.26
CA ASP A 108 32.40 4.50 -26.41
C ASP A 108 33.16 3.30 -27.02
N PRO A 109 33.41 2.20 -26.29
CA PRO A 109 33.95 1.00 -26.90
C PRO A 109 32.88 0.42 -27.82
N GLN A 110 33.21 0.35 -29.12
CA GLN A 110 32.42 -0.19 -30.22
C GLN A 110 31.27 -1.10 -29.75
N GLN A 111 30.06 -0.53 -29.72
CA GLN A 111 28.83 -1.27 -29.52
C GLN A 111 28.70 -2.29 -30.65
N VAL A 112 29.02 -3.54 -30.33
CA VAL A 112 28.71 -4.69 -31.19
C VAL A 112 27.20 -4.65 -31.41
N PRO A 113 26.72 -4.56 -32.66
CA PRO A 113 25.29 -4.49 -32.95
C PRO A 113 24.66 -5.83 -32.54
N MET A 114 24.13 -5.86 -31.32
CA MET A 114 23.38 -7.01 -30.86
C MET A 114 22.19 -7.19 -31.81
N PRO A 115 21.90 -8.42 -32.24
CA PRO A 115 20.74 -8.69 -33.07
C PRO A 115 19.51 -8.16 -32.33
N ARG A 116 18.88 -7.12 -32.91
CA ARG A 116 17.57 -6.65 -32.48
C ARG A 116 16.63 -7.83 -32.65
N VAL A 117 16.42 -8.58 -31.58
CA VAL A 117 15.27 -9.47 -31.45
C VAL A 117 14.08 -8.55 -31.68
N ALA A 118 13.46 -8.67 -32.85
CA ALA A 118 12.25 -7.96 -33.18
C ALA A 118 11.26 -8.31 -32.06
N ARG A 119 11.03 -7.37 -31.13
CA ARG A 119 9.94 -7.52 -30.18
C ARG A 119 8.72 -7.78 -31.05
N PRO A 120 8.03 -8.94 -30.90
CA PRO A 120 6.74 -9.10 -31.54
C PRO A 120 5.95 -7.86 -31.16
N ALA A 121 5.40 -7.18 -32.16
CA ALA A 121 4.63 -5.98 -31.93
C ALA A 121 3.65 -6.29 -30.78
N GLU A 122 3.76 -5.58 -29.66
CA GLU A 122 2.78 -5.57 -28.55
C GLU A 122 1.46 -4.95 -29.02
N SER A 123 1.10 -5.18 -30.29
CA SER A 123 -0.09 -4.71 -30.96
C SER A 123 -1.29 -5.43 -30.40
N ASP A 124 -2.09 -4.65 -29.67
CA ASP A 124 -3.52 -4.83 -29.46
C ASP A 124 -3.96 -6.01 -28.59
N LEU A 125 -3.26 -6.25 -27.47
CA LEU A 125 -3.98 -6.85 -26.34
C LEU A 125 -5.00 -5.80 -25.84
N PRO A 126 -6.31 -6.06 -25.93
CA PRO A 126 -7.32 -5.09 -25.54
C PRO A 126 -7.08 -4.69 -24.09
N ALA A 127 -6.92 -3.38 -23.84
CA ALA A 127 -6.70 -2.84 -22.51
C ALA A 127 -7.74 -3.43 -21.55
N PHE A 128 -7.28 -4.04 -20.46
CA PHE A 128 -8.14 -4.69 -19.48
C PHE A 128 -9.18 -3.69 -18.98
N GLN A 129 -10.43 -3.85 -19.40
CA GLN A 129 -11.51 -3.00 -18.91
C GLN A 129 -11.87 -3.47 -17.50
N PRO A 130 -11.72 -2.62 -16.47
CA PRO A 130 -12.07 -2.99 -15.11
C PRO A 130 -13.59 -3.24 -15.03
N ARG A 131 -13.98 -4.51 -14.99
CA ARG A 131 -15.40 -4.93 -14.94
C ARG A 131 -16.11 -4.53 -13.63
N PHE A 132 -15.37 -4.07 -12.62
CA PHE A 132 -15.88 -3.82 -11.26
C PHE A 132 -15.94 -2.34 -10.87
N ARG A 133 -16.13 -1.42 -11.83
CA ARG A 133 -16.32 0.00 -11.50
C ARG A 133 -17.57 0.25 -10.63
N LEU A 134 -18.64 -0.52 -10.87
CA LEU A 134 -19.89 -0.37 -10.14
C LEU A 134 -19.73 -0.72 -8.65
N SER A 135 -18.99 -1.78 -8.31
CA SER A 135 -18.82 -2.20 -6.91
C SER A 135 -18.02 -1.20 -6.09
N LYS A 136 -17.03 -0.53 -6.70
CA LYS A 136 -16.29 0.55 -6.05
C LYS A 136 -17.19 1.75 -5.71
N VAL A 137 -18.10 2.11 -6.62
CA VAL A 137 -19.10 3.16 -6.37
C VAL A 137 -20.02 2.77 -5.21
N VAL A 138 -20.50 1.52 -5.17
CA VAL A 138 -21.36 1.03 -4.07
C VAL A 138 -20.63 1.05 -2.73
N ALA A 139 -19.35 0.64 -2.69
CA ALA A 139 -18.56 0.67 -1.46
C ALA A 139 -18.35 2.10 -0.93
N HIS A 140 -18.05 3.05 -1.82
CA HIS A 140 -17.93 4.46 -1.44
C HIS A 140 -19.27 5.06 -1.00
N ALA A 141 -20.38 4.70 -1.66
CA ALA A 141 -21.71 5.15 -1.27
C ALA A 141 -22.09 4.66 0.14
N LEU A 142 -21.83 3.39 0.47
CA LEU A 142 -22.04 2.85 1.82
C LEU A 142 -21.20 3.58 2.87
N SER A 143 -19.94 3.87 2.57
CA SER A 143 -19.07 4.64 3.47
C SER A 143 -19.58 6.07 3.66
N ALA A 144 -20.02 6.74 2.59
CA ALA A 144 -20.58 8.08 2.65
C ALA A 144 -21.87 8.13 3.50
N ILE A 145 -22.76 7.14 3.35
CA ILE A 145 -23.96 6.99 4.18
C ILE A 145 -23.58 6.82 5.65
N GLY A 146 -22.57 5.99 5.94
CA GLY A 146 -22.06 5.81 7.31
C GLY A 146 -21.54 7.12 7.93
N TRP A 147 -20.81 7.94 7.16
CA TRP A 147 -20.36 9.26 7.60
C TRP A 147 -21.51 10.23 7.88
N VAL A 148 -22.52 10.27 7.02
CA VAL A 148 -23.70 11.11 7.22
C VAL A 148 -24.45 10.69 8.49
N MET A 149 -24.65 9.39 8.71
CA MET A 149 -25.25 8.87 9.93
C MET A 149 -24.45 9.22 11.18
N LEU A 150 -23.11 9.08 11.12
CA LEU A 150 -22.23 9.39 12.23
C LEU A 150 -22.30 10.88 12.59
N LEU A 151 -22.16 11.77 11.60
CA LEU A 151 -22.25 13.22 11.83
C LEU A 151 -23.64 13.63 12.35
N GLY A 152 -24.70 13.04 11.81
CA GLY A 152 -26.07 13.24 12.31
C GLY A 152 -26.24 12.80 13.76
N GLY A 153 -25.69 11.63 14.12
CA GLY A 153 -25.71 11.10 15.49
C GLY A 153 -24.92 11.98 16.47
N VAL A 154 -23.74 12.47 16.09
CA VAL A 154 -22.95 13.41 16.91
C VAL A 154 -23.74 14.69 17.13
N PHE A 155 -24.30 15.26 16.06
CA PHE A 155 -25.10 16.48 16.13
C PHE A 155 -26.29 16.31 17.06
N ALA A 156 -27.07 15.24 16.92
CA ALA A 156 -28.22 14.95 17.77
C ALA A 156 -27.83 14.79 19.25
N ALA A 157 -26.73 14.08 19.53
CA ALA A 157 -26.23 13.89 20.88
C ALA A 157 -25.77 15.21 21.53
N VAL A 158 -25.03 16.03 20.81
CA VAL A 158 -24.55 17.35 21.29
C VAL A 158 -25.71 18.33 21.46
N ALA A 159 -26.63 18.39 20.49
CA ALA A 159 -27.81 19.26 20.56
C ALA A 159 -28.74 18.89 21.72
N GLY A 160 -28.96 17.59 21.95
CA GLY A 160 -29.78 17.09 23.05
C GLY A 160 -29.12 17.25 24.42
N GLY A 161 -27.84 16.89 24.55
CA GLY A 161 -27.09 17.01 25.80
C GLY A 161 -26.80 18.46 26.21
N GLY A 162 -26.60 19.35 25.23
CA GLY A 162 -26.36 20.77 25.46
C GLY A 162 -27.62 21.63 25.59
N GLY A 163 -28.81 21.07 25.35
CA GLY A 163 -30.06 21.81 25.44
C GLY A 163 -30.29 22.83 24.30
N PHE A 164 -29.56 22.73 23.19
CA PHE A 164 -29.62 23.69 22.09
C PHE A 164 -30.91 23.62 21.27
N VAL A 165 -31.56 22.45 21.28
CA VAL A 165 -32.82 22.19 20.55
C VAL A 165 -33.84 21.64 21.54
N GLY A 166 -34.92 22.38 21.78
CA GLY A 166 -35.92 22.07 22.81
C GLY A 166 -36.46 20.64 22.71
N GLU A 167 -36.80 20.18 21.51
CA GLU A 167 -37.32 18.83 21.26
C GLU A 167 -36.29 17.72 21.53
N LEU A 168 -35.00 17.94 21.22
CA LEU A 168 -33.93 16.97 21.47
C LEU A 168 -33.48 16.96 22.93
N SER A 169 -33.70 18.08 23.64
CA SER A 169 -33.39 18.25 25.05
C SER A 169 -34.46 17.68 25.98
N ALA A 170 -35.63 17.33 25.43
CA ALA A 170 -36.71 16.75 26.19
C ALA A 170 -36.23 15.47 26.88
N VAL A 171 -36.42 15.46 28.21
CA VAL A 171 -36.07 14.32 29.06
C VAL A 171 -36.98 13.16 28.68
N ALA A 172 -36.38 12.05 28.30
CA ALA A 172 -37.06 10.89 27.79
C ALA A 172 -36.87 9.70 28.74
N PHE A 173 -36.81 8.48 28.19
CA PHE A 173 -36.67 7.26 28.95
C PHE A 173 -35.36 7.27 29.78
N PHE A 174 -35.41 6.79 31.02
CA PHE A 174 -34.31 6.81 32.00
C PHE A 174 -33.72 8.20 32.35
N GLY A 175 -34.45 9.29 32.09
CA GLY A 175 -33.96 10.62 32.43
C GLY A 175 -32.90 11.15 31.46
N LEU A 176 -32.65 10.46 30.34
CA LEU A 176 -31.71 10.90 29.32
C LEU A 176 -32.41 11.80 28.28
N PRO A 177 -31.73 12.82 27.73
CA PRO A 177 -32.26 13.62 26.62
C PRO A 177 -32.54 12.74 25.39
N LEU A 178 -33.65 13.00 24.70
CA LEU A 178 -34.05 12.33 23.45
C LEU A 178 -32.93 12.32 22.40
N GLY A 179 -32.16 13.41 22.29
CA GLY A 179 -31.02 13.51 21.38
C GLY A 179 -29.89 12.54 21.70
N VAL A 180 -29.65 12.21 22.98
CA VAL A 180 -28.65 11.21 23.37
C VAL A 180 -29.15 9.80 23.06
N LEU A 181 -30.42 9.52 23.36
CA LEU A 181 -31.07 8.23 23.11
C LEU A 181 -31.13 7.87 21.63
N THR A 182 -31.36 8.85 20.75
CA THR A 182 -31.39 8.66 19.29
C THR A 182 -30.02 8.79 18.65
N GLY A 183 -29.16 9.67 19.18
CA GLY A 183 -27.80 9.88 18.69
C GLY A 183 -26.88 8.69 18.91
N ALA A 184 -26.92 8.04 20.08
CA ALA A 184 -26.02 6.91 20.37
C ALA A 184 -26.20 5.70 19.42
N PRO A 185 -27.42 5.21 19.14
CA PRO A 185 -27.63 4.18 18.12
C PRO A 185 -27.19 4.61 16.72
N ALA A 186 -27.45 5.87 16.33
CA ALA A 186 -27.04 6.40 15.04
C ALA A 186 -25.51 6.44 14.89
N LEU A 187 -24.77 6.76 15.96
CA LEU A 187 -23.31 6.69 15.99
C LEU A 187 -22.80 5.27 15.81
N VAL A 188 -23.36 4.30 16.55
CA VAL A 188 -22.96 2.89 16.46
C VAL A 188 -23.23 2.34 15.07
N LEU A 189 -24.43 2.57 14.52
CA LEU A 189 -24.78 2.14 13.17
C LEU A 189 -23.91 2.84 12.12
N GLY A 190 -23.72 4.16 12.22
CA GLY A 190 -22.85 4.92 11.32
C GLY A 190 -21.43 4.35 11.28
N LEU A 191 -20.86 4.03 12.45
CA LEU A 191 -19.54 3.40 12.55
C LEU A 191 -19.51 2.01 11.88
N VAL A 192 -20.53 1.18 12.12
CA VAL A 192 -20.64 -0.15 11.48
C VAL A 192 -20.68 -0.02 9.96
N PHE A 193 -21.44 0.94 9.42
CA PHE A 193 -21.49 1.19 7.98
C PHE A 193 -20.15 1.68 7.41
N ILE A 194 -19.42 2.54 8.13
CA ILE A 194 -18.08 2.98 7.72
C ILE A 194 -17.13 1.79 7.64
N VAL A 195 -17.06 0.96 8.69
CA VAL A 195 -16.18 -0.21 8.73
C VAL A 195 -16.55 -1.23 7.66
N ALA A 196 -17.85 -1.53 7.50
CA ALA A 196 -18.33 -2.44 6.45
C ALA A 196 -17.99 -1.93 5.04
N GLY A 197 -18.13 -0.62 4.79
CA GLY A 197 -17.76 0.00 3.51
C GLY A 197 -16.24 -0.09 3.24
N GLN A 198 -15.41 0.10 4.26
CA GLN A 198 -13.95 -0.04 4.14
C GLN A 198 -13.51 -1.48 3.88
N ILE A 199 -14.09 -2.45 4.60
CA ILE A 199 -13.81 -3.87 4.38
C ILE A 199 -14.24 -4.28 2.97
N ALA A 200 -15.42 -3.86 2.52
CA ALA A 200 -15.88 -4.14 1.17
C ALA A 200 -14.92 -3.59 0.10
N ALA A 201 -14.45 -2.35 0.25
CA ALA A 201 -13.46 -1.75 -0.65
C ALA A 201 -12.16 -2.58 -0.71
N ALA A 202 -11.64 -3.00 0.45
CA ALA A 202 -10.42 -3.81 0.52
C ALA A 202 -10.60 -5.20 -0.12
N VAL A 203 -11.75 -5.85 0.09
CA VAL A 203 -12.07 -7.13 -0.54
C VAL A 203 -12.17 -7.00 -2.06
N PHE A 204 -12.74 -5.89 -2.57
CA PHE A 204 -12.77 -5.65 -4.01
C PHE A 204 -11.38 -5.40 -4.60
N ASP A 205 -10.52 -4.64 -3.92
CA ASP A 205 -9.15 -4.39 -4.40
C ASP A 205 -8.33 -5.68 -4.45
N THR A 206 -8.43 -6.55 -3.42
CA THR A 206 -7.76 -7.86 -3.39
C THR A 206 -8.29 -8.83 -4.45
N THR A 207 -9.61 -8.84 -4.68
CA THR A 207 -10.22 -9.67 -5.72
C THR A 207 -9.79 -9.22 -7.11
N ASN A 208 -9.75 -7.91 -7.37
CA ASN A 208 -9.32 -7.37 -8.65
C ASN A 208 -7.85 -7.70 -8.93
N ALA A 209 -6.97 -7.55 -7.94
CA ALA A 209 -5.56 -7.94 -8.06
C ALA A 209 -5.38 -9.44 -8.37
N THR A 210 -6.21 -10.30 -7.77
CA THR A 210 -6.19 -11.74 -8.04
C THR A 210 -6.63 -12.05 -9.46
N LEU A 211 -7.67 -11.38 -9.97
CA LEU A 211 -8.14 -11.55 -11.33
C LEU A 211 -7.13 -11.06 -12.37
N GLU A 212 -6.43 -9.96 -12.09
CA GLU A 212 -5.34 -9.46 -12.94
C GLU A 212 -4.19 -10.47 -13.02
N LEU A 213 -3.81 -11.08 -11.89
CA LEU A 213 -2.78 -12.11 -11.85
C LEU A 213 -3.16 -13.33 -12.71
N VAL A 214 -4.41 -13.79 -12.59
CA VAL A 214 -4.94 -14.91 -13.40
C VAL A 214 -5.01 -14.55 -14.88
N ALA A 215 -5.34 -13.31 -15.23
CA ALA A 215 -5.36 -12.85 -16.61
C ALA A 215 -3.96 -12.87 -17.24
N ILE A 216 -2.94 -12.44 -16.49
CA ILE A 216 -1.53 -12.50 -16.93
C ILE A 216 -1.07 -13.96 -17.08
N GLU A 217 -1.44 -14.84 -16.15
CA GLU A 217 -1.06 -16.25 -16.22
C GLU A 217 -1.67 -16.97 -17.43
N ARG A 218 -2.95 -16.68 -17.75
CA ARG A 218 -3.60 -17.20 -18.97
C ARG A 218 -2.99 -16.67 -20.26
N GLY A 219 -2.54 -15.41 -20.27
CA GLY A 219 -1.83 -14.85 -21.42
C GLY A 219 -0.46 -15.48 -21.63
N ARG A 220 0.18 -16.00 -20.57
CA ARG A 220 1.48 -16.65 -20.64
C ARG A 220 1.41 -18.09 -21.16
N SER A 221 0.33 -18.81 -20.89
CA SER A 221 0.15 -20.21 -21.32
C SER A 221 -0.33 -20.37 -22.77
N SER A 222 -0.69 -19.29 -23.45
CA SER A 222 -1.11 -19.29 -24.86
C SER A 222 0.02 -19.11 -25.87
N PHE A 223 1.28 -19.06 -25.43
CA PHE A 223 2.49 -18.99 -26.26
C PHE A 223 3.34 -20.24 -26.07
#